data_AF-A0A8J1LT79-F1
#
_entry.id   AF-A0A8J1LT79-F1
#
_cell.length_a   1.000
_cell.length_b   1.000
_cell.length_c   1.000
_cell.angle_alpha   90.00
_cell.angle_beta   90.00
_cell.angle_gamma   90.00
#
_symmetry.space_group_name_H-M   'P 1'
#
loop_
_entity.id
_entity.type
_entity.pdbx_description
1 polymer ?
#
loop_
_entity_poly.entity_id
_entity_poly.type
_entity_poly.pdbx_seq_one_letter_code
_entity_poly.pdbx_strand_id
1 'polypeptide(L)'
;MAPIPKMNQPICLIENEPDKKICLNQEAKQILEKISQPLVVVSIVGPYRSGKSYLMNKLARVKKGGFPLGHTVEAKTKGIWMWCVPHPDKSARTLVLLDTEGLGDVLEGDTRNERAILSLSLLLSSALVYNSKGTIDEDAVKTLPHSATSELSESIMRRSSLEEENLGDSPFTPLFVWAVRNFTLKIELEGQAATSDEYLENSLKEISCKYNHGNLYLLNRYIWGIVEGN
;
A
#
# COMPACT_ATOMS: atom_id res chain seq x y z
N MET A 1 -12.11 4.69 -28.00
CA MET A 1 -11.48 4.92 -26.68
C MET A 1 -10.12 5.56 -26.92
N ALA A 2 -9.82 6.67 -26.26
CA ALA A 2 -8.49 7.27 -26.39
C ALA A 2 -7.46 6.32 -25.74
N PRO A 3 -6.31 6.08 -26.40
CA PRO A 3 -5.25 5.25 -25.82
C PRO A 3 -4.71 5.90 -24.54
N ILE A 4 -4.29 5.07 -23.58
CA ILE A 4 -3.66 5.50 -22.33
C ILE A 4 -2.49 6.45 -22.67
N PRO A 5 -2.38 7.62 -22.03
CA PRO A 5 -1.19 8.46 -22.15
C PRO A 5 0.04 7.63 -21.82
N LYS A 6 0.92 7.41 -22.81
CA LYS A 6 2.09 6.55 -22.64
C LYS A 6 3.07 7.24 -21.68
N MET A 7 3.03 6.85 -20.41
CA MET A 7 4.01 7.27 -19.41
C MET A 7 5.30 6.47 -19.58
N ASN A 8 6.38 7.14 -19.96
CA ASN A 8 7.69 6.51 -20.13
C ASN A 8 8.42 6.28 -18.80
N GLN A 9 8.02 6.98 -17.74
CA GLN A 9 8.56 6.87 -16.39
C GLN A 9 7.50 7.28 -15.35
N PRO A 10 7.63 6.85 -14.08
CA PRO A 10 6.82 7.37 -12.99
C PRO A 10 7.02 8.87 -12.77
N ILE A 11 5.99 9.53 -12.25
CA ILE A 11 6.01 10.95 -11.86
C ILE A 11 5.52 11.10 -10.42
N CYS A 12 6.01 12.12 -9.72
CA CYS A 12 5.47 12.48 -8.41
C CYS A 12 4.01 12.93 -8.57
N LEU A 13 3.09 12.30 -7.83
CA LEU A 13 1.69 12.70 -7.74
C LEU A 13 1.49 13.68 -6.59
N ILE A 14 2.02 13.32 -5.42
CA ILE A 14 1.93 14.10 -4.21
C ILE A 14 3.33 14.40 -3.74
N GLU A 15 3.69 15.68 -3.71
CA GLU A 15 4.98 16.16 -3.23
C GLU A 15 4.95 16.36 -1.71
N ASN A 16 6.05 15.99 -1.05
CA ASN A 16 6.30 16.25 0.36
C ASN A 16 7.40 17.33 0.43
N GLU A 17 6.98 18.60 0.51
CA GLU A 17 7.90 19.75 0.47
C GLU A 17 8.70 19.91 1.78
N PRO A 18 9.87 20.60 1.76
CA PRO A 18 10.70 20.81 2.96
C PRO A 18 9.97 21.47 4.14
N ASP A 19 8.98 22.33 3.86
CA ASP A 19 8.12 22.97 4.87
C ASP A 19 7.04 22.02 5.40
N LYS A 20 7.15 20.72 5.09
CA LYS A 20 6.21 19.65 5.44
C LYS A 20 4.82 19.85 4.87
N LYS A 21 4.70 20.61 3.79
CA LYS A 21 3.45 20.77 3.07
C LYS A 21 3.31 19.66 2.04
N ILE A 22 2.13 19.05 2.02
CA ILE A 22 1.77 18.06 1.02
C ILE A 22 1.07 18.78 -0.14
N CYS A 23 1.62 18.65 -1.35
CA CYS A 23 1.16 19.38 -2.55
C CYS A 23 0.82 18.41 -3.69
N LEU A 24 -0.29 18.66 -4.39
CA LEU A 24 -0.63 17.92 -5.60
C LEU A 24 0.19 18.43 -6.79
N ASN A 25 0.93 17.53 -7.43
CA ASN A 25 1.65 17.82 -8.65
C ASN A 25 0.65 18.01 -9.81
N GLN A 26 0.67 19.20 -10.43
CA GLN A 26 -0.29 19.56 -11.48
C GLN A 26 -0.06 18.81 -12.79
N GLU A 27 1.18 18.42 -13.11
CA GLU A 27 1.47 17.58 -14.28
C GLU A 27 0.85 16.19 -14.11
N ALA A 28 0.98 15.60 -12.93
CA ALA A 28 0.34 14.32 -12.60
C ALA A 28 -1.18 14.41 -12.69
N LYS A 29 -1.78 15.48 -12.15
CA LYS A 29 -3.22 15.75 -12.27
C LYS A 29 -3.67 15.80 -13.74
N GLN A 30 -2.97 16.54 -14.60
CA GLN A 30 -3.29 16.66 -16.02
C GLN A 30 -3.17 15.32 -16.78
N ILE A 31 -2.26 14.43 -16.35
CA ILE A 31 -2.17 13.07 -16.92
C ILE A 31 -3.42 12.28 -16.55
N LEU A 32 -3.83 12.30 -15.27
CA LEU A 32 -5.02 11.59 -14.79
C LEU A 32 -6.31 12.10 -15.45
N GLU A 33 -6.46 13.42 -15.62
CA GLU A 33 -7.61 14.04 -16.30
C GLU A 33 -7.77 13.58 -17.76
N LYS A 34 -6.71 13.10 -18.40
CA LYS A 34 -6.74 12.57 -19.78
C LYS A 34 -7.13 11.10 -19.86
N ILE A 35 -7.21 10.38 -18.75
CA ILE A 35 -7.53 8.94 -18.74
C ILE A 35 -9.05 8.76 -18.67
N SER A 36 -9.62 8.24 -19.77
CA SER A 36 -11.06 7.94 -19.86
C SER A 36 -11.41 6.50 -19.49
N GLN A 37 -10.41 5.62 -19.37
CA GLN A 37 -10.62 4.22 -18.98
C GLN A 37 -10.80 4.10 -17.46
N PRO A 38 -11.61 3.14 -16.98
CA PRO A 38 -11.68 2.82 -15.56
C PRO A 38 -10.29 2.49 -14.98
N LEU A 39 -10.01 3.01 -13.80
CA LEU A 39 -8.74 2.83 -13.11
C LEU A 39 -8.81 1.62 -12.15
N VAL A 40 -7.69 0.91 -12.05
CA VAL A 40 -7.39 -0.01 -10.95
C VAL A 40 -6.16 0.55 -10.24
N VAL A 41 -6.30 0.97 -8.99
CA VAL A 41 -5.22 1.63 -8.26
C VAL A 41 -4.61 0.66 -7.26
N VAL A 42 -3.30 0.42 -7.36
CA VAL A 42 -2.54 -0.37 -6.40
C VAL A 42 -1.53 0.54 -5.73
N SER A 43 -1.67 0.77 -4.42
CA SER A 43 -0.67 1.51 -3.64
C SER A 43 0.16 0.57 -2.81
N ILE A 44 1.42 0.91 -2.59
CA ILE A 44 2.30 0.21 -1.66
C ILE A 44 2.78 1.14 -0.56
N VAL A 45 2.67 0.67 0.69
CA VAL A 45 3.12 1.38 1.89
C VAL A 45 4.02 0.45 2.72
N GLY A 46 4.76 1.01 3.68
CA GLY A 46 5.60 0.24 4.58
C GLY A 46 6.94 0.90 4.88
N PRO A 47 7.76 0.28 5.75
CA PRO A 47 8.98 0.88 6.26
C PRO A 47 9.94 1.37 5.17
N TYR A 48 10.75 2.37 5.52
CA TYR A 48 11.84 2.82 4.66
C TYR A 48 12.82 1.66 4.34
N ARG A 49 13.33 1.64 3.09
CA ARG A 49 14.21 0.59 2.53
C ARG A 49 13.69 -0.86 2.63
N SER A 50 12.37 -1.05 2.59
CA SER A 50 11.75 -2.38 2.57
C SER A 50 11.61 -2.98 1.15
N GLY A 51 12.00 -2.27 0.10
CA GLY A 51 11.96 -2.77 -1.28
C GLY A 51 10.64 -2.54 -2.02
N LYS A 52 9.87 -1.52 -1.62
CA LYS A 52 8.58 -1.14 -2.21
C LYS A 52 8.67 -0.84 -3.71
N SER A 53 9.51 0.14 -4.09
CA SER A 53 9.72 0.53 -5.48
C SER A 53 10.16 -0.63 -6.38
N TYR A 54 10.94 -1.57 -5.83
CA TYR A 54 11.31 -2.79 -6.54
C TYR A 54 10.10 -3.69 -6.83
N LEU A 55 9.25 -3.91 -5.83
CA LEU A 55 8.02 -4.70 -6.00
C LEU A 55 7.06 -4.03 -7.01
N MET A 56 6.91 -2.71 -6.95
CA MET A 56 6.09 -1.95 -7.91
C MET A 56 6.63 -2.05 -9.34
N ASN A 57 7.95 -2.03 -9.52
CA ASN A 57 8.57 -2.23 -10.83
C ASN A 57 8.32 -3.64 -11.39
N LYS A 58 8.27 -4.67 -10.53
CA LYS A 58 7.89 -6.04 -10.93
C LYS A 58 6.43 -6.10 -11.34
N LEU A 59 5.53 -5.45 -10.59
CA LEU A 59 4.10 -5.36 -10.93
C LEU A 59 3.88 -4.62 -12.26
N ALA A 60 4.63 -3.56 -12.53
CA ALA A 60 4.62 -2.84 -13.80
C ALA A 60 5.20 -3.64 -14.99
N ARG A 61 5.79 -4.82 -14.74
CA ARG A 61 6.47 -5.68 -15.74
C ARG A 61 7.53 -4.94 -16.56
N VAL A 62 8.20 -3.94 -15.97
CA VAL A 62 9.23 -3.16 -16.65
C VAL A 62 10.64 -3.68 -16.37
N LYS A 63 11.49 -3.64 -17.40
CA LYS A 63 12.92 -3.99 -17.27
C LYS A 63 13.81 -2.77 -17.02
N LYS A 64 13.37 -1.57 -17.44
CA LYS A 64 14.07 -0.27 -17.31
C LYS A 64 13.04 0.87 -17.22
N GLY A 65 13.41 1.99 -16.59
CA GLY A 65 12.59 3.21 -16.55
C GLY A 65 11.42 3.20 -15.55
N GLY A 66 11.49 2.39 -14.49
CA GLY A 66 10.48 2.34 -13.44
C GLY A 66 10.75 3.27 -12.25
N PHE A 67 10.09 3.00 -11.12
CA PHE A 67 10.27 3.74 -9.87
C PHE A 67 11.74 3.73 -9.46
N PRO A 68 12.30 4.89 -9.08
CA PRO A 68 13.72 5.00 -8.78
C PRO A 68 14.09 4.11 -7.59
N LEU A 69 15.13 3.29 -7.76
CA LEU A 69 15.63 2.44 -6.69
C LEU A 69 16.66 3.19 -5.83
N GLY A 70 16.42 3.23 -4.52
CA GLY A 70 17.36 3.73 -3.52
C GLY A 70 18.48 2.74 -3.23
N HIS A 71 19.74 3.17 -3.33
CA HIS A 71 20.92 2.41 -2.88
C HIS A 71 21.74 3.17 -1.82
N THR A 72 21.29 4.36 -1.43
CA THR A 72 21.99 5.28 -0.53
C THR A 72 21.23 5.44 0.79
N VAL A 73 21.84 6.15 1.75
CA VAL A 73 21.26 6.35 3.08
C VAL A 73 20.07 7.33 3.04
N GLU A 74 19.96 8.15 2.01
CA GLU A 74 18.88 9.13 1.88
C GLU A 74 17.59 8.53 1.31
N ALA A 75 16.45 8.99 1.78
CA ALA A 75 15.15 8.62 1.21
C ALA A 75 14.99 9.22 -0.19
N LYS A 76 14.96 8.34 -1.21
CA LYS A 76 14.79 8.76 -2.61
C LYS A 76 13.33 9.04 -2.99
N THR A 77 12.39 8.28 -2.44
CA THR A 77 10.97 8.47 -2.71
C THR A 77 10.41 9.41 -1.64
N LYS A 78 10.12 10.65 -2.02
CA LYS A 78 9.41 11.63 -1.21
C LYS A 78 7.98 11.78 -1.71
N GLY A 79 7.02 11.78 -0.79
CA GLY A 79 5.59 11.83 -1.10
C GLY A 79 5.04 10.56 -1.75
N ILE A 80 4.14 10.70 -2.73
CA ILE A 80 3.51 9.59 -3.47
C ILE A 80 3.85 9.72 -4.95
N TRP A 81 4.44 8.68 -5.52
CA TRP A 81 4.77 8.60 -6.93
C TRP A 81 3.77 7.73 -7.66
N MET A 82 3.31 8.16 -8.83
CA MET A 82 2.37 7.41 -9.64
C MET A 82 2.99 6.92 -10.95
N TRP A 83 2.49 5.77 -11.41
CA TRP A 83 2.76 5.29 -12.76
C TRP A 83 1.53 4.63 -13.36
N CYS A 84 1.05 5.16 -14.47
CA CYS A 84 -0.07 4.59 -15.22
C CYS A 84 0.46 3.66 -16.31
N VAL A 85 0.02 2.41 -16.29
CA VAL A 85 0.36 1.38 -17.27
C VAL A 85 -0.91 0.65 -17.74
N PRO A 86 -0.91 0.02 -18.92
CA PRO A 86 -2.01 -0.85 -19.31
C PRO A 86 -2.20 -1.98 -18.29
N HIS A 87 -3.45 -2.26 -17.90
CA HIS A 87 -3.71 -3.38 -17.00
C HIS A 87 -3.36 -4.71 -17.71
N PRO A 88 -2.56 -5.61 -17.08
CA PRO A 88 -2.01 -6.80 -17.74
C PRO A 88 -3.09 -7.74 -18.31
N ASP A 89 -4.18 -7.93 -17.57
CA ASP A 89 -5.24 -8.89 -17.94
C ASP A 89 -6.56 -8.23 -18.39
N LYS A 90 -6.68 -6.91 -18.29
CA LYS A 90 -7.93 -6.15 -18.53
C LYS A 90 -7.66 -4.97 -19.45
N SER A 91 -7.58 -5.23 -20.75
CA SER A 91 -7.20 -4.24 -21.78
C SER A 91 -8.04 -2.95 -21.82
N ALA A 92 -9.27 -2.97 -21.28
CA ALA A 92 -10.15 -1.81 -21.16
C ALA A 92 -9.96 -1.00 -19.87
N ARG A 93 -8.93 -1.29 -19.06
CA ARG A 93 -8.63 -0.62 -17.79
C ARG A 93 -7.17 -0.16 -17.73
N THR A 94 -6.96 0.90 -16.98
CA THR A 94 -5.62 1.40 -16.64
C THR A 94 -5.23 0.92 -15.25
N LEU A 95 -4.03 0.36 -15.11
CA LEU A 95 -3.43 0.09 -13.81
C LEU A 95 -2.64 1.33 -13.37
N VAL A 96 -3.00 1.90 -12.23
CA VAL A 96 -2.27 3.00 -11.60
C VAL A 96 -1.53 2.45 -10.40
N LEU A 97 -0.21 2.54 -10.46
CA LEU A 97 0.71 2.10 -9.44
C LEU A 97 1.12 3.29 -8.59
N LEU A 98 0.88 3.27 -7.28
CA LEU A 98 1.28 4.32 -6.34
C LEU A 98 2.39 3.80 -5.41
N ASP A 99 3.61 4.28 -5.59
CA ASP A 99 4.76 3.99 -4.71
C ASP A 99 4.95 5.13 -3.71
N THR A 100 4.97 4.80 -2.43
CA THR A 100 5.01 5.82 -1.38
C THR A 100 6.39 5.97 -0.76
N GLU A 101 6.59 7.13 -0.16
CA GLU A 101 7.62 7.36 0.84
C GLU A 101 7.60 6.28 1.93
N GLY A 102 8.79 5.98 2.46
CA GLY A 102 8.96 4.99 3.52
C GLY A 102 8.61 5.53 4.89
N LEU A 103 7.90 4.71 5.66
CA LEU A 103 7.57 5.01 7.04
C LEU A 103 8.79 4.84 7.95
N GLY A 104 8.91 5.69 8.98
CA GLY A 104 9.90 5.57 10.04
C GLY A 104 11.31 5.99 9.61
N ASP A 105 11.45 6.97 8.72
CA ASP A 105 12.75 7.56 8.44
C ASP A 105 13.25 8.33 9.68
N VAL A 106 14.24 7.76 10.36
CA VAL A 106 14.80 8.26 11.63
C VAL A 106 15.35 9.69 11.49
N LEU A 107 15.65 10.12 10.26
CA LEU A 107 16.15 11.46 9.98
C LEU A 107 15.05 12.54 9.94
N GLU A 108 13.77 12.17 9.80
CA GLU A 108 12.71 13.14 9.51
C GLU A 108 11.82 13.56 10.69
N GLY A 109 11.90 12.86 11.84
CA GLY A 109 11.43 13.32 13.15
C GLY A 109 9.95 13.69 13.33
N ASP A 110 9.16 13.86 12.25
CA ASP A 110 7.76 14.31 12.27
C ASP A 110 6.87 13.37 11.46
N THR A 111 5.98 12.71 12.18
CA THR A 111 5.08 11.65 11.69
C THR A 111 3.82 12.21 11.02
N ARG A 112 3.64 13.53 10.91
CA ARG A 112 2.42 14.13 10.32
C ARG A 112 2.26 13.77 8.84
N ASN A 113 3.32 13.90 8.06
CA ASN A 113 3.25 13.66 6.61
C ASN A 113 3.19 12.17 6.29
N GLU A 114 3.80 11.33 7.12
CA GLU A 114 3.66 9.87 7.04
C GLU A 114 2.19 9.44 7.16
N ARG A 115 1.44 10.01 8.13
CA ARG A 115 0.01 9.75 8.27
C ARG A 115 -0.77 10.18 7.04
N ALA A 116 -0.57 11.42 6.58
CA ALA A 116 -1.29 11.91 5.41
C ALA A 116 -0.98 11.11 4.12
N ILE A 117 0.28 10.72 3.91
CA ILE A 117 0.69 9.85 2.78
C ILE A 117 -0.02 8.50 2.89
N LEU A 118 -0.10 7.92 4.09
CA LEU A 118 -0.79 6.66 4.33
C LEU A 118 -2.31 6.77 4.12
N SER A 119 -2.97 7.80 4.68
CA SER A 119 -4.41 8.01 4.49
C SER A 119 -4.74 8.23 3.03
N LEU A 120 -3.96 9.05 2.31
CA LEU A 120 -4.15 9.25 0.87
C LEU A 120 -3.95 7.96 0.08
N SER A 121 -2.92 7.19 0.39
CA SER A 121 -2.67 5.89 -0.25
C SER A 121 -3.83 4.93 -0.03
N LEU A 122 -4.39 4.89 1.18
CA LEU A 122 -5.57 4.09 1.48
C LEU A 122 -6.80 4.56 0.68
N LEU A 123 -7.12 5.85 0.73
CA LEU A 123 -8.31 6.42 0.11
C LEU A 123 -8.31 6.32 -1.42
N LEU A 124 -7.13 6.41 -2.04
CA LEU A 124 -6.97 6.33 -3.50
C LEU A 124 -6.92 4.89 -4.03
N SER A 125 -6.65 3.91 -3.18
CA SER A 125 -6.38 2.52 -3.60
C SER A 125 -7.62 1.71 -3.89
N SER A 126 -7.55 0.88 -4.93
CA SER A 126 -8.37 -0.33 -5.08
C SER A 126 -7.75 -1.53 -4.33
N ALA A 127 -6.43 -1.56 -4.22
CA ALA A 127 -5.70 -2.49 -3.38
C ALA A 127 -4.52 -1.77 -2.69
N LEU A 128 -4.36 -1.99 -1.38
CA LEU A 128 -3.27 -1.46 -0.58
C LEU A 128 -2.32 -2.60 -0.18
N VAL A 129 -1.08 -2.52 -0.64
CA VAL A 129 -0.01 -3.45 -0.29
C VAL A 129 0.79 -2.88 0.88
N TYR A 130 0.75 -3.53 2.04
CA TYR A 130 1.69 -3.26 3.12
C TYR A 130 2.92 -4.17 2.98
N ASN A 131 4.09 -3.58 2.79
CA ASN A 131 5.33 -4.30 2.54
C ASN A 131 6.27 -4.21 3.76
N SER A 132 6.59 -5.36 4.35
CA SER A 132 7.53 -5.48 5.48
C SER A 132 8.63 -6.51 5.17
N LYS A 133 9.64 -6.61 6.04
CA LYS A 133 10.73 -7.59 5.95
C LYS A 133 10.70 -8.51 7.17
N GLY A 134 11.12 -9.75 7.00
CA GLY A 134 11.22 -10.74 8.08
C GLY A 134 9.90 -11.44 8.31
N THR A 135 9.41 -11.44 9.53
CA THR A 135 8.20 -12.15 9.98
C THR A 135 7.12 -11.16 10.40
N ILE A 136 5.89 -11.66 10.58
CA ILE A 136 4.82 -10.89 11.22
C ILE A 136 4.94 -11.11 12.73
N ASP A 137 5.78 -10.30 13.36
CA ASP A 137 5.89 -10.22 14.80
C ASP A 137 5.11 -9.03 15.36
N GLU A 138 5.18 -8.87 16.67
CA GLU A 138 4.51 -7.79 17.37
C GLU A 138 4.99 -6.40 16.89
N ASP A 139 6.29 -6.26 16.63
CA ASP A 139 6.85 -5.00 16.15
C ASP A 139 6.41 -4.71 14.71
N ALA A 140 6.25 -5.72 13.86
CA ALA A 140 5.68 -5.60 12.52
C ALA A 140 4.22 -5.11 12.56
N VAL A 141 3.43 -5.55 13.54
CA VAL A 141 2.06 -5.04 13.76
C VAL A 141 2.02 -3.67 14.42
N LYS A 142 3.00 -3.32 15.28
CA LYS A 142 3.12 -1.96 15.82
C LYS A 142 3.61 -0.95 14.78
N THR A 143 4.44 -1.41 13.84
CA THR A 143 5.00 -0.60 12.74
C THR A 143 4.09 -0.53 11.53
N LEU A 144 3.06 -1.39 11.42
CA LEU A 144 1.79 -0.97 10.82
C LEU A 144 1.36 0.24 11.65
N PRO A 145 1.42 1.47 11.12
CA PRO A 145 1.21 2.63 11.95
C PRO A 145 -0.10 2.43 12.74
N HIS A 146 -0.09 2.63 14.05
CA HIS A 146 -1.34 2.58 14.83
C HIS A 146 -2.42 3.48 14.19
N SER A 147 -1.98 4.55 13.52
CA SER A 147 -2.80 5.40 12.65
C SER A 147 -3.28 4.69 11.37
N ALA A 148 -2.50 3.81 10.74
CA ALA A 148 -2.97 2.96 9.66
C ALA A 148 -4.07 2.05 10.17
N THR A 149 -3.86 1.33 11.27
CA THR A 149 -4.89 0.43 11.80
C THR A 149 -6.12 1.18 12.28
N SER A 150 -5.97 2.36 12.90
CA SER A 150 -7.10 3.18 13.34
C SER A 150 -7.78 3.91 12.18
N GLU A 151 -7.05 4.44 11.20
CA GLU A 151 -7.62 5.08 10.01
C GLU A 151 -8.20 4.05 9.04
N LEU A 152 -7.58 2.88 8.88
CA LEU A 152 -8.13 1.72 8.17
C LEU A 152 -9.40 1.29 8.86
N SER A 153 -9.36 1.05 10.18
CA SER A 153 -10.53 0.60 10.94
C SER A 153 -11.61 1.66 11.05
N GLU A 154 -11.27 2.94 11.23
CA GLU A 154 -12.24 4.05 11.21
C GLU A 154 -12.79 4.27 9.81
N SER A 155 -11.98 4.18 8.76
CA SER A 155 -12.49 4.27 7.39
C SER A 155 -13.41 3.09 7.10
N ILE A 156 -13.08 1.89 7.57
CA ILE A 156 -13.94 0.70 7.45
C ILE A 156 -15.21 0.86 8.31
N MET A 157 -15.12 1.33 9.56
CA MET A 157 -16.25 1.50 10.50
C MET A 157 -17.18 2.65 10.11
N ARG A 158 -16.63 3.82 9.76
CA ARG A 158 -17.40 4.98 9.28
C ARG A 158 -18.14 4.65 7.99
N ARG A 159 -17.68 3.64 7.25
CA ARG A 159 -18.34 3.12 6.03
C ARG A 159 -19.39 2.05 6.33
N SER A 160 -19.18 1.16 7.31
CA SER A 160 -20.23 0.21 7.73
C SER A 160 -21.45 0.91 8.34
N SER A 161 -21.27 2.05 9.01
CA SER A 161 -22.40 2.86 9.48
C SER A 161 -23.16 3.55 8.34
N LEU A 162 -22.52 3.79 7.18
CA LEU A 162 -23.17 4.36 6.00
C LEU A 162 -23.93 3.30 5.18
N GLU A 163 -23.73 2.00 5.45
CA GLU A 163 -24.53 0.92 4.85
C GLU A 163 -25.98 0.89 5.38
N GLU A 164 -26.24 1.48 6.56
CA GLU A 164 -27.58 1.56 7.16
C GLU A 164 -28.40 2.75 6.63
N GLU A 165 -27.75 3.78 6.06
CA GLU A 165 -28.41 4.99 5.52
C GLU A 165 -28.22 5.11 3.99
N ASN A 166 -29.05 4.39 3.24
CA ASN A 166 -29.43 4.64 1.82
C ASN A 166 -28.47 5.50 0.96
N LEU A 167 -27.48 4.90 0.31
CA LEU A 167 -26.91 5.41 -0.96
C LEU A 167 -26.49 4.22 -1.85
N GLY A 168 -26.94 4.23 -3.10
CA GLY A 168 -26.71 3.19 -4.12
C GLY A 168 -25.28 3.05 -4.65
N ASP A 169 -24.26 3.39 -3.84
CA ASP A 169 -22.85 3.18 -4.14
C ASP A 169 -22.24 2.32 -3.01
N SER A 170 -21.92 1.06 -3.33
CA SER A 170 -21.23 0.14 -2.41
C SER A 170 -19.97 0.80 -1.84
N PRO A 171 -19.77 0.84 -0.52
CA PRO A 171 -18.60 1.50 0.08
C PRO A 171 -17.29 0.83 -0.38
N PHE A 172 -16.40 1.62 -0.98
CA PHE A 172 -15.15 1.16 -1.59
C PHE A 172 -14.08 0.91 -0.53
N THR A 173 -13.98 -0.31 -0.02
CA THR A 173 -12.85 -0.74 0.83
C THR A 173 -11.79 -1.39 -0.06
N PRO A 174 -10.54 -0.89 -0.08
CA PRO A 174 -9.50 -1.53 -0.86
C PRO A 174 -9.21 -2.93 -0.35
N LEU A 175 -8.84 -3.83 -1.27
CA LEU A 175 -8.20 -5.08 -0.91
C LEU A 175 -6.91 -4.79 -0.14
N PHE A 176 -6.69 -5.42 1.01
CA PHE A 176 -5.43 -5.31 1.72
C PHE A 176 -4.50 -6.48 1.35
N VAL A 177 -3.20 -6.25 1.25
CA VAL A 177 -2.21 -7.28 0.88
C VAL A 177 -1.00 -7.08 1.78
N TRP A 178 -0.63 -8.07 2.59
CA TRP A 178 0.60 -7.97 3.38
C TRP A 178 1.74 -8.71 2.68
N ALA A 179 2.56 -7.96 1.95
CA ALA A 179 3.76 -8.48 1.30
C ALA A 179 4.92 -8.60 2.29
N VAL A 180 5.09 -9.79 2.86
CA VAL A 180 6.21 -10.13 3.76
C VAL A 180 7.43 -10.55 2.92
N ARG A 181 8.53 -9.81 3.03
CA ARG A 181 9.77 -10.00 2.26
C ARG A 181 10.86 -10.66 3.08
N ASN A 182 11.79 -11.36 2.43
CA ASN A 182 12.90 -12.09 3.10
C ASN A 182 12.39 -13.06 4.19
N PHE A 183 11.26 -13.70 3.94
CA PHE A 183 10.69 -14.70 4.84
C PHE A 183 11.55 -15.97 4.77
N THR A 184 12.10 -16.40 5.89
CA THR A 184 13.04 -17.55 5.97
C THR A 184 12.50 -18.73 6.78
N LEU A 185 11.33 -18.58 7.40
CA LEU A 185 10.73 -19.63 8.20
C LEU A 185 9.96 -20.61 7.33
N LYS A 186 9.83 -21.85 7.79
CA LYS A 186 8.81 -22.76 7.25
C LYS A 186 7.46 -22.35 7.83
N ILE A 187 6.44 -22.32 6.99
CA ILE A 187 5.08 -22.02 7.43
C ILE A 187 4.46 -23.30 7.98
N GLU A 188 4.58 -23.50 9.29
CA GLU A 188 4.01 -24.61 10.02
C GLU A 188 3.22 -24.10 11.23
N LEU A 189 1.97 -24.52 11.36
CA LEU A 189 1.09 -24.23 12.49
C LEU A 189 0.70 -25.54 13.15
N GLU A 190 0.89 -25.63 14.48
CA GLU A 190 0.63 -26.86 15.25
C GLU A 190 1.31 -28.13 14.68
N GLY A 191 2.48 -27.96 14.07
CA GLY A 191 3.25 -29.04 13.45
C GLY A 191 2.74 -29.52 12.09
N GLN A 192 1.77 -28.82 11.48
CA GLN A 192 1.30 -29.07 10.12
C GLN A 192 1.69 -27.93 9.19
N ALA A 193 1.97 -28.25 7.92
CA ALA A 193 2.20 -27.25 6.91
C ALA A 193 0.95 -26.36 6.75
N ALA A 194 1.16 -25.05 6.72
CA ALA A 194 0.11 -24.06 6.57
C ALA A 194 0.39 -23.15 5.38
N THR A 195 -0.65 -22.47 4.92
CA THR A 195 -0.61 -21.48 3.84
C THR A 195 -0.16 -20.11 4.35
N SER A 196 0.23 -19.22 3.44
CA SER A 196 0.54 -17.81 3.77
C SER A 196 -0.61 -17.10 4.47
N ASP A 197 -1.84 -17.44 4.09
CA ASP A 197 -3.05 -16.81 4.59
C ASP A 197 -3.36 -17.30 6.01
N GLU A 198 -3.21 -18.60 6.24
CA GLU A 198 -3.31 -19.19 7.59
C GLU A 198 -2.24 -18.64 8.55
N TYR A 199 -1.00 -18.48 8.07
CA TYR A 199 0.07 -17.84 8.85
C TYR A 199 -0.32 -16.42 9.28
N LEU A 200 -0.75 -15.60 8.33
CA LEU A 200 -1.14 -14.23 8.59
C LEU A 200 -2.33 -14.14 9.55
N GLU A 201 -3.39 -14.92 9.31
CA GLU A 201 -4.54 -14.97 10.21
C GLU A 201 -4.15 -15.36 11.63
N ASN A 202 -3.28 -16.36 11.79
CA ASN A 202 -2.79 -16.78 13.09
C ASN A 202 -1.98 -15.68 13.77
N SER A 203 -1.04 -15.04 13.05
CA SER A 203 -0.25 -13.92 13.58
C SER A 203 -1.14 -12.76 14.05
N LEU A 204 -2.16 -12.40 13.27
CA LEU A 204 -3.10 -11.34 13.65
C LEU A 204 -3.96 -11.71 14.85
N LYS A 205 -4.45 -12.96 14.92
CA LYS A 205 -5.22 -13.48 16.06
C LYS A 205 -4.40 -13.43 17.34
N GLU A 206 -3.16 -13.95 17.32
CA GLU A 206 -2.28 -13.96 18.48
C GLU A 206 -1.99 -12.55 19.00
N ILE A 207 -1.70 -11.60 18.11
CA ILE A 207 -1.38 -10.22 18.48
C ILE A 207 -2.63 -9.50 19.01
N SER A 208 -3.80 -9.70 18.39
CA SER A 208 -5.06 -9.14 18.86
C SER A 208 -5.44 -9.65 20.26
N CYS A 209 -5.25 -10.94 20.53
CA CYS A 209 -5.52 -11.54 21.85
C CYS A 209 -4.56 -11.02 22.94
N LYS A 210 -3.30 -10.74 22.60
CA LYS A 210 -2.31 -10.24 23.57
C LYS A 210 -2.52 -8.78 23.98
N TYR A 211 -3.00 -7.93 23.07
CA TYR A 211 -2.98 -6.47 23.27
C TYR A 211 -4.35 -5.80 23.39
N ASN A 212 -5.44 -6.57 23.42
CA ASN A 212 -6.82 -6.06 23.46
C ASN A 212 -7.09 -4.98 22.38
N HIS A 213 -6.37 -5.07 21.25
CA HIS A 213 -6.55 -4.18 20.10
C HIS A 213 -7.82 -4.61 19.37
N GLY A 214 -8.96 -4.17 19.89
CA GLY A 214 -10.29 -4.51 19.42
C GLY A 214 -10.66 -3.98 18.03
N ASN A 215 -9.70 -3.75 17.13
CA ASN A 215 -9.93 -3.33 15.74
C ASN A 215 -9.10 -4.13 14.71
N LEU A 216 -8.08 -4.89 15.15
CA LEU A 216 -7.20 -5.63 14.23
C LEU A 216 -7.91 -6.79 13.51
N TYR A 217 -8.96 -7.35 14.13
CA TYR A 217 -9.79 -8.39 13.52
C TYR A 217 -10.55 -7.92 12.27
N LEU A 218 -10.68 -6.61 12.03
CA LEU A 218 -11.31 -6.07 10.82
C LEU A 218 -10.40 -6.21 9.58
N LEU A 219 -9.09 -6.34 9.78
CA LEU A 219 -8.14 -6.61 8.69
C LEU A 219 -8.28 -8.04 8.14
N ASN A 220 -8.83 -8.98 8.93
CA ASN A 220 -8.95 -10.40 8.58
C ASN A 220 -9.86 -10.68 7.37
N ARG A 221 -10.65 -9.72 6.88
CA ARG A 221 -11.65 -10.01 5.84
C ARG A 221 -11.13 -9.99 4.41
N TYR A 222 -9.93 -9.47 4.15
CA TYR A 222 -9.50 -9.19 2.76
C TYR A 222 -7.98 -9.22 2.58
N ILE A 223 -7.30 -10.37 2.76
CA ILE A 223 -5.83 -10.43 2.63
C ILE A 223 -5.32 -11.50 1.66
N TRP A 224 -4.25 -11.17 0.91
CA TRP A 224 -3.49 -12.08 0.05
C TRP A 224 -1.97 -11.84 0.13
N GLY A 225 -1.17 -12.92 0.15
CA GLY A 225 0.14 -13.04 -0.53
C GLY A 225 1.45 -12.70 0.21
N ILE A 226 2.17 -13.75 0.69
CA ILE A 226 3.63 -13.70 0.92
C ILE A 226 4.33 -13.63 -0.44
N VAL A 227 5.27 -12.68 -0.59
CA VAL A 227 6.07 -12.56 -1.82
C VAL A 227 7.47 -13.11 -1.52
N GLU A 228 7.68 -14.37 -1.86
CA GLU A 228 9.01 -14.99 -1.83
C GLU A 228 9.95 -14.23 -2.78
N GLY A 229 11.00 -13.64 -2.22
CA GLY A 229 12.02 -12.92 -2.96
C GLY A 229 13.25 -13.78 -3.11
N ASN A 230 13.49 -14.28 -4.32
CA ASN A 230 14.83 -14.60 -4.81
C ASN A 230 15.28 -13.51 -5.79
#